data_AF-A0A2Z3HEP2-F1
#
_entry.id   AF-A0A2Z3HEP2-F1
#
_cell.length_a   1.000
_cell.length_b   1.000
_cell.length_c   1.000
_cell.angle_alpha   90.00
_cell.angle_beta   90.00
_cell.angle_gamma   90.00
#
_symmetry.space_group_name_H-M   'P 1'
#
loop_
_entity.id
_entity.type
_entity.pdbx_description
1 polymer ?
#
loop_
_entity_poly.entity_id
_entity_poly.type
_entity_poly.pdbx_seq_one_letter_code
_entity_poly.pdbx_strand_id
1 'polypeptide(L)'
;MSDTTEDRRAAASAANEASRFAEAYQLWLPLAEAGDAEAQAQIGALMQCSLHRFENLEQLNAGAGPVIDEATMRADAEQAGRYLTAASAAGIGPASFNLAGMYVGGYGGGSWEDRKARAAELYALAYAQGFTCFGRLMGDAGPGQPYLDILEGYATASGVPLPGEQRHTEPEATPDPAT
;
A
#
# COMPACT_ATOMS: atom_id res chain seq x y z
N MET A 1 11.99 -3.84 31.33
CA MET A 1 11.60 -4.52 30.07
C MET A 1 11.27 -3.52 28.96
N SER A 2 11.20 -2.21 29.23
CA SER A 2 11.00 -1.15 28.23
C SER A 2 12.20 -0.93 27.30
N ASP A 3 13.43 -1.02 27.83
CA ASP A 3 14.69 -0.88 27.05
C ASP A 3 14.71 -1.76 25.80
N THR A 4 14.35 -3.05 25.96
CA THR A 4 14.44 -4.02 24.86
C THR A 4 13.45 -3.75 23.73
N THR A 5 12.31 -3.11 24.03
CA THR A 5 11.31 -2.73 23.01
C THR A 5 11.76 -1.49 22.25
N GLU A 6 12.28 -0.49 22.95
CA GLU A 6 12.78 0.74 22.35
C GLU A 6 14.04 0.49 21.52
N ASP A 7 14.98 -0.33 22.02
CA ASP A 7 16.15 -0.80 21.27
C ASP A 7 15.74 -1.54 19.99
N ARG A 8 14.71 -2.38 20.07
CA ARG A 8 14.19 -3.09 18.89
C ARG A 8 13.58 -2.12 17.89
N ARG A 9 12.83 -1.12 18.36
CA ARG A 9 12.24 -0.08 17.51
C ARG A 9 13.32 0.72 16.76
N ALA A 10 14.37 1.12 17.49
CA ALA A 10 15.50 1.84 16.91
C ALA A 10 16.22 0.98 15.87
N ALA A 11 16.49 -0.29 16.18
CA ALA A 11 17.10 -1.23 15.25
C ALA A 11 16.24 -1.45 13.99
N ALA A 12 14.93 -1.60 14.15
CA ALA A 12 13.98 -1.79 13.07
C ALA A 12 13.93 -0.56 12.14
N SER A 13 13.96 0.64 12.73
CA SER A 13 14.01 1.91 12.00
C SER A 13 15.31 2.05 11.22
N ALA A 14 16.45 1.75 11.84
CA ALA A 14 17.76 1.74 11.18
C ALA A 14 17.84 0.70 10.04
N ALA A 15 17.17 -0.45 10.18
CA ALA A 15 17.05 -1.42 9.10
C ALA A 15 16.22 -0.89 7.92
N ASN A 16 15.09 -0.23 8.19
CA ASN A 16 14.27 0.42 7.15
C ASN A 16 15.05 1.52 6.40
N GLU A 17 15.74 2.40 7.13
CA GLU A 17 16.56 3.47 6.53
C GLU A 17 17.70 2.91 5.66
N ALA A 18 18.31 1.82 6.10
CA ALA A 18 19.29 1.07 5.33
C ALA A 18 18.67 0.22 4.21
N SER A 19 17.35 0.31 3.98
CA SER A 19 16.61 -0.48 3.02
C SER A 19 16.80 -2.00 3.17
N ARG A 20 16.99 -2.49 4.40
CA ARG A 20 17.09 -3.92 4.75
C ARG A 20 15.70 -4.46 5.11
N PHE A 21 14.88 -4.72 4.09
CA PHE A 21 13.45 -4.93 4.27
C PHE A 21 13.10 -6.18 5.10
N ALA A 22 13.69 -7.33 4.80
CA ALA A 22 13.44 -8.56 5.53
C ALA A 22 13.83 -8.43 7.01
N GLU A 23 14.98 -7.79 7.30
CA GLU A 23 15.43 -7.56 8.68
C GLU A 23 14.49 -6.60 9.42
N ALA A 24 14.13 -5.47 8.79
CA ALA A 24 13.22 -4.52 9.38
C ALA A 24 11.86 -5.16 9.71
N TYR A 25 11.33 -5.99 8.82
CA TYR A 25 10.10 -6.74 9.05
C TYR A 25 10.22 -7.66 10.28
N GLN A 26 11.30 -8.45 10.39
CA GLN A 26 11.50 -9.34 11.54
C GLN A 26 11.59 -8.58 12.87
N LEU A 27 12.16 -7.37 12.86
CA LEU A 27 12.27 -6.55 14.06
C LEU A 27 10.94 -5.87 14.42
N TRP A 28 10.15 -5.43 13.44
CA TRP A 28 8.85 -4.79 13.67
C TRP A 28 7.73 -5.77 14.01
N LEU A 29 7.74 -6.98 13.44
CA LEU A 29 6.62 -7.92 13.51
C LEU A 29 6.14 -8.21 14.96
N PRO A 30 7.02 -8.54 15.93
CA PRO A 30 6.56 -8.81 17.29
C PRO A 30 5.94 -7.59 17.98
N LEU A 31 6.36 -6.38 17.60
CA LEU A 31 5.78 -5.13 18.14
C LEU A 31 4.41 -4.88 17.55
N ALA A 32 4.25 -5.12 16.25
CA ALA A 32 2.97 -4.95 15.57
C ALA A 32 1.92 -5.98 16.04
N GLU A 33 2.33 -7.23 16.27
CA GLU A 33 1.50 -8.28 16.86
C GLU A 33 1.08 -7.94 18.31
N ALA A 34 1.93 -7.19 19.03
CA ALA A 34 1.61 -6.67 20.37
C ALA A 34 0.69 -5.42 20.34
N GLY A 35 0.32 -4.92 19.16
CA GLY A 35 -0.59 -3.78 19.00
C GLY A 35 0.08 -2.41 18.89
N ASP A 36 1.41 -2.35 18.69
CA ASP A 36 2.11 -1.10 18.47
C ASP A 36 1.74 -0.49 17.11
N ALA A 37 1.04 0.64 17.12
CA ALA A 37 0.51 1.27 15.91
C ALA A 37 1.60 1.72 14.92
N GLU A 38 2.76 2.15 15.41
CA GLU A 38 3.88 2.54 14.55
C GLU A 38 4.47 1.30 13.87
N ALA A 39 4.68 0.22 14.62
CA ALA A 39 5.12 -1.05 14.07
C ALA A 39 4.13 -1.60 13.03
N GLN A 40 2.82 -1.51 13.31
CA GLN A 40 1.76 -1.91 12.38
C GLN A 40 1.82 -1.09 11.08
N ALA A 41 2.05 0.22 11.17
CA ALA A 41 2.22 1.07 9.98
C ALA A 41 3.44 0.61 9.14
N GLN A 42 4.56 0.32 9.80
CA GLN A 42 5.80 -0.07 9.13
C GLN A 42 5.70 -1.43 8.46
N ILE A 43 5.19 -2.46 9.14
CA ILE A 43 5.02 -3.77 8.49
C ILE A 43 3.95 -3.72 7.40
N GLY A 44 2.88 -2.94 7.58
CA GLY A 44 1.87 -2.74 6.55
C GLY A 44 2.47 -2.17 5.27
N ALA A 45 3.34 -1.16 5.40
CA ALA A 45 4.06 -0.56 4.27
C ALA A 45 5.01 -1.56 3.56
N LEU A 46 5.68 -2.45 4.31
CA LEU A 46 6.53 -3.48 3.72
C LEU A 46 5.71 -4.58 3.03
N MET A 47 4.55 -4.94 3.58
CA MET A 47 3.73 -6.04 3.08
C MET A 47 2.90 -5.67 1.85
N GLN A 48 2.43 -4.42 1.72
CA GLN A 48 1.59 -4.02 0.57
C GLN A 48 2.26 -4.23 -0.80
N CYS A 49 3.60 -4.21 -0.84
CA CYS A 49 4.41 -4.46 -2.03
C CYS A 49 5.29 -5.71 -1.88
N SER A 50 4.99 -6.57 -0.90
CA SER A 50 5.75 -7.77 -0.55
C SER A 50 7.26 -7.55 -0.35
N LEU A 51 7.68 -6.34 0.01
CA LEU A 51 9.09 -5.92 0.18
C LEU A 51 9.79 -6.70 1.29
N HIS A 52 9.06 -7.10 2.33
CA HIS A 52 9.61 -7.90 3.44
C HIS A 52 10.20 -9.26 3.01
N ARG A 53 9.94 -9.69 1.77
CA ARG A 53 10.49 -10.93 1.20
C ARG A 53 11.83 -10.72 0.50
N PHE A 54 12.24 -9.47 0.29
CA PHE A 54 13.53 -9.09 -0.23
C PHE A 54 14.45 -8.72 0.93
N GLU A 55 15.72 -9.09 0.84
CA GLU A 55 16.73 -8.72 1.82
C GLU A 55 16.92 -7.21 1.84
N ASN A 56 17.02 -6.59 0.65
CA ASN A 56 17.26 -5.16 0.53
C ASN A 56 16.88 -4.59 -0.86
N LEU A 57 17.04 -3.27 -0.99
CA LEU A 57 16.79 -2.54 -2.24
C LEU A 57 17.69 -2.97 -3.40
N GLU A 58 18.95 -3.35 -3.15
CA GLU A 58 19.86 -3.83 -4.20
C GLU A 58 19.34 -5.13 -4.81
N GLN A 59 18.93 -6.07 -3.97
CA GLN A 59 18.33 -7.34 -4.40
C GLN A 59 17.08 -7.09 -5.26
N LEU A 60 16.17 -6.23 -4.76
CA LEU A 60 14.94 -5.85 -5.47
C LEU A 60 15.24 -5.23 -6.84
N ASN A 61 16.14 -4.26 -6.91
CA ASN A 61 16.49 -3.55 -8.15
C ASN A 61 17.18 -4.46 -9.17
N ALA A 62 17.92 -5.46 -8.71
CA ALA A 62 18.52 -6.47 -9.58
C ALA A 62 17.50 -7.46 -10.16
N GLY A 63 16.23 -7.39 -9.74
CA GLY A 63 15.23 -8.42 -10.03
C GLY A 63 15.57 -9.76 -9.38
N ALA A 64 16.47 -9.75 -8.40
CA ALA A 64 16.83 -10.90 -7.61
C ALA A 64 15.86 -11.00 -6.42
N GLY A 65 15.61 -12.22 -5.95
CA GLY A 65 14.69 -12.45 -4.84
C GLY A 65 13.69 -13.56 -5.15
N PRO A 66 12.73 -13.81 -4.24
CA PRO A 66 11.74 -14.83 -4.44
C PRO A 66 10.79 -14.46 -5.58
N VAL A 67 10.42 -15.45 -6.39
CA VAL A 67 9.25 -15.32 -7.26
C VAL A 67 8.02 -15.34 -6.35
N ILE A 68 7.22 -14.27 -6.42
CA ILE A 68 6.02 -14.12 -5.60
C ILE A 68 4.83 -14.33 -6.53
N ASP A 69 4.04 -15.37 -6.26
CA ASP A 69 2.81 -15.61 -7.01
C ASP A 69 1.69 -14.66 -6.58
N GLU A 70 0.65 -14.57 -7.42
CA GLU A 70 -0.49 -13.68 -7.17
C GLU A 70 -1.20 -14.00 -5.85
N ALA A 71 -1.27 -15.28 -5.47
CA ALA A 71 -1.90 -15.71 -4.22
C ALA A 71 -1.15 -15.17 -3.00
N THR A 72 0.17 -15.21 -3.04
CA THR A 72 1.06 -14.67 -2.00
C THR A 72 0.98 -13.16 -1.94
N MET A 73 1.01 -12.47 -3.09
CA MET A 73 0.84 -11.02 -3.14
C MET A 73 -0.51 -10.59 -2.55
N ARG A 74 -1.58 -11.34 -2.85
CA ARG A 74 -2.92 -11.10 -2.31
C ARG A 74 -2.97 -11.30 -0.80
N ALA A 75 -2.38 -12.39 -0.30
CA ALA A 75 -2.30 -12.66 1.15
C ALA A 75 -1.49 -11.57 1.89
N ASP A 76 -0.37 -11.13 1.31
CA ASP A 76 0.44 -10.04 1.86
C ASP A 76 -0.36 -8.73 1.89
N ALA A 77 -1.08 -8.40 0.80
CA ALA A 77 -1.93 -7.22 0.74
C ALA A 77 -3.09 -7.28 1.75
N GLU A 78 -3.72 -8.44 1.96
CA GLU A 78 -4.76 -8.60 2.98
C GLU A 78 -4.23 -8.34 4.40
N GLN A 79 -3.04 -8.85 4.72
CA GLN A 79 -2.39 -8.59 6.01
C GLN A 79 -1.96 -7.13 6.15
N ALA A 80 -1.38 -6.55 5.10
CA ALA A 80 -1.03 -5.13 5.05
C ALA A 80 -2.25 -4.26 5.36
N GLY A 81 -3.38 -4.55 4.71
CA GLY A 81 -4.63 -3.81 4.93
C GLY A 81 -5.11 -3.88 6.37
N ARG A 82 -4.98 -5.02 7.06
CA ARG A 82 -5.33 -5.15 8.49
C ARG A 82 -4.43 -4.27 9.36
N TYR A 83 -3.12 -4.34 9.18
CA TYR A 83 -2.18 -3.55 9.98
C TYR A 83 -2.28 -2.05 9.71
N LEU A 84 -2.40 -1.65 8.44
CA LEU A 84 -2.59 -0.25 8.07
C LEU A 84 -3.93 0.31 8.55
N THR A 85 -5.00 -0.50 8.55
CA THR A 85 -6.29 -0.09 9.14
C THR A 85 -6.15 0.18 10.62
N ALA A 86 -5.49 -0.71 11.38
CA ALA A 86 -5.27 -0.53 12.81
C ALA A 86 -4.41 0.72 13.11
N ALA A 87 -3.30 0.89 12.38
CA ALA A 87 -2.43 2.06 12.53
C ALA A 87 -3.12 3.37 12.09
N SER A 88 -3.90 3.35 11.01
CA SER A 88 -4.72 4.48 10.55
C SER A 88 -5.75 4.87 11.62
N ALA A 89 -6.41 3.91 12.26
CA ALA A 89 -7.35 4.17 13.35
C ALA A 89 -6.66 4.77 14.59
N ALA A 90 -5.38 4.45 14.80
CA ALA A 90 -4.55 5.02 15.87
C ALA A 90 -3.99 6.43 15.53
N GLY A 91 -4.29 6.99 14.36
CA GLY A 91 -3.87 8.33 14.00
C GLY A 91 -2.53 8.41 13.25
N ILE A 92 -2.00 7.30 12.75
CA ILE A 92 -0.74 7.29 12.00
C ILE A 92 -0.98 7.69 10.54
N GLY A 93 -0.74 8.96 10.21
CA GLY A 93 -0.98 9.53 8.89
C GLY A 93 -0.37 8.76 7.70
N PRO A 94 0.91 8.31 7.77
CA PRO A 94 1.48 7.44 6.75
C PRO A 94 0.69 6.15 6.51
N ALA A 95 0.05 5.58 7.53
CA ALA A 95 -0.75 4.38 7.39
C ALA A 95 -2.06 4.63 6.63
N SER A 96 -2.74 5.75 6.91
CA SER A 96 -3.92 6.16 6.13
C SER A 96 -3.55 6.41 4.66
N PHE A 97 -2.41 7.06 4.41
CA PHE A 97 -1.92 7.29 3.04
C PHE A 97 -1.63 5.98 2.29
N ASN A 98 -0.94 5.05 2.94
CA ASN A 98 -0.62 3.74 2.36
C ASN A 98 -1.88 2.90 2.10
N LEU A 99 -2.84 2.91 3.03
CA LEU A 99 -4.11 2.23 2.86
C LEU A 99 -4.93 2.82 1.69
N ALA A 100 -4.90 4.15 1.50
CA ALA A 100 -5.50 4.80 0.34
C ALA A 100 -4.86 4.32 -0.97
N GLY A 101 -3.53 4.27 -1.02
CA GLY A 101 -2.77 3.75 -2.16
C GLY A 101 -3.13 2.29 -2.49
N MET A 102 -3.34 1.46 -1.48
CA MET A 102 -3.81 0.09 -1.67
C MET A 102 -5.18 0.04 -2.35
N TYR A 103 -6.15 0.85 -1.91
CA TYR A 103 -7.47 0.91 -2.56
C TYR A 103 -7.35 1.35 -4.03
N VAL A 104 -6.51 2.34 -4.33
CA VAL A 104 -6.21 2.71 -5.72
C VAL A 104 -5.66 1.51 -6.50
N GLY A 105 -4.76 0.73 -5.89
CA GLY A 105 -4.14 -0.46 -6.48
C GLY A 105 -5.02 -1.70 -6.65
N GLY A 106 -6.28 -1.70 -6.20
CA GLY A 106 -7.19 -2.86 -6.33
C GLY A 106 -7.59 -3.52 -5.02
N TYR A 107 -7.01 -3.10 -3.90
CA TYR A 107 -7.34 -3.67 -2.60
C TYR A 107 -8.83 -3.49 -2.25
N GLY A 108 -9.42 -4.50 -1.61
CA GLY A 108 -10.84 -4.52 -1.26
C GLY A 108 -11.80 -4.85 -2.41
N GLY A 109 -11.30 -4.96 -3.65
CA GLY A 109 -12.12 -5.25 -4.84
C GLY A 109 -13.21 -4.20 -5.10
N GLY A 110 -14.24 -4.58 -5.84
CA GLY A 110 -15.34 -3.67 -6.19
C GLY A 110 -15.01 -2.71 -7.34
N SER A 111 -15.92 -1.77 -7.59
CA SER A 111 -15.78 -0.81 -8.70
C SER A 111 -14.62 0.15 -8.45
N TRP A 112 -14.09 0.74 -9.53
CA TRP A 112 -13.11 1.82 -9.42
C TRP A 112 -13.64 2.99 -8.59
N GLU A 113 -14.88 3.41 -8.83
CA GLU A 113 -15.51 4.55 -8.14
C GLU A 113 -15.60 4.33 -6.62
N ASP A 114 -16.00 3.14 -6.17
CA ASP A 114 -16.09 2.83 -4.74
C ASP A 114 -14.71 2.88 -4.06
N ARG A 115 -13.69 2.34 -4.73
CA ARG A 115 -12.31 2.36 -4.22
C ARG A 115 -11.71 3.77 -4.25
N LYS A 116 -11.99 4.54 -5.29
CA LYS A 116 -11.57 5.93 -5.43
C LYS A 116 -12.15 6.79 -4.30
N ALA A 117 -13.43 6.65 -3.99
CA ALA A 117 -14.08 7.36 -2.89
C ALA A 117 -13.42 7.03 -1.53
N ARG A 118 -13.18 5.73 -1.25
CA ARG A 118 -12.47 5.30 -0.03
C ARG A 118 -11.04 5.85 0.03
N ALA A 119 -10.31 5.84 -1.08
CA ALA A 119 -8.97 6.38 -1.14
C ALA A 119 -8.96 7.89 -0.86
N ALA A 120 -9.93 8.65 -1.39
CA ALA A 120 -10.06 10.08 -1.12
C ALA A 120 -10.26 10.37 0.37
N GLU A 121 -11.16 9.64 1.02
CA GLU A 121 -11.40 9.75 2.47
C GLU A 121 -10.14 9.43 3.28
N LEU A 122 -9.40 8.39 2.92
CA LEU A 122 -8.17 7.98 3.60
C LEU A 122 -7.01 8.94 3.38
N TYR A 123 -6.86 9.50 2.18
CA TYR A 123 -5.88 10.58 1.97
C TYR A 123 -6.25 11.81 2.80
N ALA A 124 -7.53 12.16 2.89
CA ALA A 124 -7.97 13.24 3.76
C ALA A 124 -7.69 12.98 5.23
N LEU A 125 -7.93 11.76 5.68
CA LEU A 125 -7.57 11.33 7.02
C LEU A 125 -6.06 11.42 7.26
N ALA A 126 -5.22 10.99 6.31
CA ALA A 126 -3.77 11.08 6.41
C ALA A 126 -3.32 12.54 6.64
N TYR A 127 -3.89 13.47 5.88
CA TYR A 127 -3.60 14.90 6.03
C TYR A 127 -4.04 15.42 7.41
N ALA A 128 -5.26 15.07 7.86
CA ALA A 128 -5.77 15.44 9.18
C ALA A 128 -4.93 14.86 10.33
N GLN A 129 -4.27 13.73 10.09
CA GLN A 129 -3.31 13.08 11.00
C GLN A 129 -1.89 13.66 10.91
N GLY A 130 -1.68 14.74 10.14
CA GLY A 130 -0.41 15.45 10.04
C GLY A 130 0.53 14.95 8.95
N PHE A 131 0.11 14.02 8.09
CA PHE A 131 0.90 13.60 6.93
C PHE A 131 0.77 14.62 5.79
N THR A 132 1.57 15.68 5.86
CA THR A 132 1.44 16.85 4.97
C THR A 132 2.48 16.90 3.85
N CYS A 133 3.21 15.82 3.56
CA CYS A 133 4.21 15.82 2.48
C CYS A 133 3.60 16.12 1.09
N PHE A 134 2.29 15.92 0.94
CA PHE A 134 1.51 16.30 -0.24
C PHE A 134 0.60 17.53 0.00
N GLY A 135 0.90 18.37 1.00
CA GLY A 135 0.02 19.44 1.48
C GLY A 135 -0.48 20.41 0.41
N ARG A 136 0.32 20.71 -0.62
CA ARG A 136 -0.15 21.51 -1.78
C ARG A 136 -1.26 20.79 -2.55
N LEU A 137 -1.08 19.48 -2.82
CA LEU A 137 -2.07 18.66 -3.52
C LEU A 137 -3.33 18.43 -2.67
N MET A 138 -3.17 18.43 -1.35
CA MET A 138 -4.22 18.14 -0.38
C MET A 138 -4.92 19.38 0.17
N GLY A 139 -4.41 20.59 -0.11
CA GLY A 139 -4.86 21.84 0.49
C GLY A 139 -5.69 22.74 -0.44
N ASP A 140 -5.30 22.89 -1.71
CA ASP A 140 -5.89 23.93 -2.58
C ASP A 140 -7.27 23.55 -3.16
N ALA A 141 -7.57 22.26 -3.31
CA ALA A 141 -8.81 21.77 -3.92
C ALA A 141 -9.56 20.72 -3.06
N GLY A 142 -9.29 20.73 -1.74
CA GLY A 142 -9.82 19.76 -0.79
C GLY A 142 -8.95 18.51 -0.68
N PRO A 143 -9.15 17.71 0.37
CA PRO A 143 -8.23 16.63 0.64
C PRO A 143 -8.52 15.39 -0.23
N GLY A 144 -7.49 14.85 -0.88
CA GLY A 144 -7.50 13.53 -1.53
C GLY A 144 -7.92 13.51 -3.00
N GLN A 145 -9.03 14.19 -3.36
CA GLN A 145 -9.54 14.18 -4.74
C GLN A 145 -8.55 14.76 -5.79
N PRO A 146 -7.91 15.92 -5.55
CA PRO A 146 -6.97 16.48 -6.53
C PRO A 146 -5.76 15.60 -6.76
N TYR A 147 -5.34 14.86 -5.72
CA TYR A 147 -4.27 13.86 -5.83
C TYR A 147 -4.70 12.70 -6.73
N LEU A 148 -5.93 12.20 -6.57
CA LEU A 148 -6.48 11.14 -7.42
C LEU A 148 -6.67 11.58 -8.87
N ASP A 149 -7.14 12.81 -9.10
CA ASP A 149 -7.33 13.35 -10.46
C ASP A 149 -5.99 13.45 -11.21
N ILE A 150 -4.90 13.79 -10.49
CA ILE A 150 -3.54 13.77 -11.07
C ILE A 150 -3.13 12.34 -11.44
N LEU A 151 -3.38 11.35 -10.56
CA LEU A 151 -3.07 9.95 -10.86
C LEU A 151 -3.85 9.44 -12.07
N GLU A 152 -5.13 9.78 -12.21
CA GLU A 152 -5.95 9.44 -13.37
C GLU A 152 -5.47 10.12 -14.66
N GLY A 153 -5.06 11.39 -14.56
CA GLY A 153 -4.43 12.11 -15.66
C GLY A 153 -3.15 11.40 -16.14
N TYR A 154 -2.29 10.95 -15.21
CA TYR A 154 -1.09 10.18 -15.54
C TYR A 154 -1.40 8.82 -16.18
N ALA A 155 -2.39 8.07 -15.65
CA ALA A 155 -2.80 6.79 -16.21
C ALA A 155 -3.31 6.95 -17.65
N THR A 156 -4.18 7.95 -17.86
CA THR A 156 -4.73 8.28 -19.18
C THR A 156 -3.63 8.68 -20.17
N ALA A 157 -2.67 9.51 -19.74
CA ALA A 157 -1.57 9.98 -20.59
C ALA A 157 -0.54 8.88 -20.91
N SER A 158 -0.33 7.94 -20.00
CA SER A 158 0.62 6.83 -20.17
C SER A 158 0.03 5.62 -20.91
N GLY A 159 -1.28 5.60 -21.15
CA GLY A 159 -1.99 4.47 -21.76
C GLY A 159 -2.02 3.22 -20.86
N VAL A 160 -1.65 3.38 -19.58
CA VAL A 160 -1.74 2.31 -18.57
C VAL A 160 -3.17 2.32 -18.04
N PRO A 161 -3.94 1.23 -18.21
CA PRO A 161 -5.31 1.17 -17.71
C PRO A 161 -5.34 1.29 -16.19
N LEU A 162 -6.38 1.93 -15.65
CA LEU A 162 -6.52 2.05 -14.20
C LEU A 162 -6.67 0.66 -13.56
N PRO A 163 -6.14 0.43 -12.34
CA PRO A 163 -6.28 -0.85 -11.67
C PRO A 163 -7.77 -1.18 -11.48
N GLY A 164 -8.24 -2.29 -12.06
CA GLY A 164 -9.66 -2.70 -12.07
C GLY A 164 -10.41 -2.44 -13.38
N GLU A 165 -9.84 -1.69 -14.32
CA GLU A 165 -10.33 -1.56 -15.70
C GLU A 165 -9.71 -2.59 -16.65
N GLN A 166 -9.31 -3.76 -16.14
CA GLN A 166 -9.08 -4.88 -17.05
C GLN A 166 -10.42 -5.17 -17.71
N ARG A 167 -10.61 -4.63 -18.91
CA ARG A 167 -11.69 -4.99 -19.82
C ARG A 167 -11.72 -6.51 -19.80
N HIS A 168 -12.79 -7.08 -19.27
CA HIS A 168 -13.20 -8.41 -19.68
C HIS A 168 -13.33 -8.32 -21.20
N THR A 169 -12.26 -8.67 -21.91
CA THR A 169 -12.40 -9.12 -23.28
C THR A 169 -13.18 -10.41 -23.13
N GLU A 170 -14.51 -10.32 -23.19
CA GLU A 170 -15.33 -11.46 -23.55
C GLU A 170 -14.64 -12.12 -24.76
N PRO A 171 -14.40 -13.44 -24.73
CA PRO A 171 -13.97 -14.11 -25.94
C PRO A 171 -15.06 -13.86 -26.98
N GLU A 172 -14.69 -13.23 -28.10
CA GLU A 172 -15.59 -13.04 -29.24
C GLU A 172 -16.30 -14.36 -29.51
N ALA A 173 -17.63 -14.36 -29.36
CA ALA A 173 -18.45 -15.48 -29.74
C ALA A 173 -18.20 -15.76 -31.23
N THR A 174 -17.48 -16.83 -31.51
CA THR A 174 -17.33 -17.36 -32.87
C THR A 174 -18.71 -17.51 -33.49
N PRO A 175 -18.98 -16.91 -34.66
CA PRO A 175 -20.23 -17.14 -35.35
C PRO A 175 -20.29 -18.61 -35.81
N ASP A 176 -21.40 -19.25 -35.45
CA ASP A 176 -21.78 -20.61 -35.83
C ASP A 176 -21.75 -20.76 -37.37
N PRO A 177 -21.07 -21.77 -37.95
CA PRO A 177 -21.10 -21.97 -39.39
C PRO A 177 -22.48 -22.47 -39.81
N ALA A 178 -23.29 -21.58 -40.38
CA ALA A 178 -24.53 -21.94 -41.04
C ALA A 178 -24.26 -22.65 -42.38
N THR A 179 -24.67 -23.92 -42.43
CA THR A 179 -25.05 -24.78 -43.58
C THR A 179 -23.97 -25.18 -44.60
#